data_AF-A0A2M8AB38-F1
#
_entry.id   AF-A0A2M8AB38-F1
#
_cell.length_a   1.000
_cell.length_b   1.000
_cell.length_c   1.000
_cell.angle_alpha   90.00
_cell.angle_beta   90.00
_cell.angle_gamma   90.00
#
_symmetry.space_group_name_H-M   'P 1'
#
loop_
_entity.id
_entity.type
_entity.pdbx_description
1 polymer ?
#
loop_
_entity_poly.entity_id
_entity_poly.type
_entity_poly.pdbx_seq_one_letter_code
_entity_poly.pdbx_strand_id
1 'polypeptide(L)'
;MYDTIPDQFRKLAIENIFKTNTFQNCWQTWQPEITRLLGNNYSENQIINLGDRLSDIFKSTGGGGRGQGELSAGGIAWESLVCWYINLCCVGSRIVAIKKMSLVPKSIQDAITVNYGNFACNTESDITIIIFPNLPEYNTDLAQLNVLDNNGVRIPSIIRNKFNIELSNYLAARDFHQFEIGIIQCKTNWNDNAQVPMLWDMIYSAGGFRGRNITIGRNGYNIQNAQSFTYSFVTVPSNQNTVYKPDGVAVKRVTNLSGGNYWGQPTVQNVAKSLKEIFTNNFQSGSRTTLRTDIRAAIPHLTGNNSLSYFGL
;
A
#
# COMPACT_ATOMS: atom_id res chain seq x y z
N MET A 1 8.91 17.84 -11.39
CA MET A 1 8.37 17.61 -10.02
C MET A 1 7.37 16.48 -10.16
N TYR A 2 7.47 15.39 -9.39
CA TYR A 2 6.80 14.08 -9.62
C TYR A 2 7.44 13.15 -10.65
N ASP A 3 8.76 13.22 -10.83
CA ASP A 3 9.51 12.30 -11.70
C ASP A 3 10.74 11.72 -10.99
N THR A 4 10.56 11.31 -9.74
CA THR A 4 11.58 10.56 -8.98
C THR A 4 11.28 9.05 -9.01
N ILE A 5 12.21 8.22 -8.53
CA ILE A 5 11.98 6.75 -8.45
C ILE A 5 10.67 6.41 -7.71
N PRO A 6 10.39 6.93 -6.49
CA PRO A 6 9.11 6.72 -5.83
C PRO A 6 7.89 7.15 -6.66
N ASP A 7 8.00 8.27 -7.40
CA ASP A 7 6.90 8.77 -8.22
C ASP A 7 6.59 7.83 -9.40
N GLN A 8 7.61 7.24 -10.02
CA GLN A 8 7.41 6.23 -11.06
C GLN A 8 6.76 4.95 -10.52
N PHE A 9 7.19 4.46 -9.35
CA PHE A 9 6.51 3.32 -8.72
C PHE A 9 5.06 3.62 -8.39
N ARG A 10 4.77 4.82 -7.88
CA ARG A 10 3.40 5.27 -7.61
C ARG A 10 2.56 5.27 -8.87
N LYS A 11 3.05 5.87 -9.96
CA LYS A 11 2.38 5.86 -11.27
C LYS A 11 2.12 4.44 -11.75
N LEU A 12 3.13 3.57 -11.75
CA LEU A 12 2.99 2.17 -12.17
C LEU A 12 1.99 1.39 -11.32
N ALA A 13 1.98 1.60 -10.00
CA ALA A 13 1.04 0.96 -9.09
C ALA A 13 -0.41 1.38 -9.38
N ILE A 14 -0.65 2.69 -9.57
CA ILE A 14 -1.98 3.22 -9.87
C ILE A 14 -2.45 2.79 -11.26
N GLU A 15 -1.63 2.96 -12.30
CA GLU A 15 -1.99 2.49 -13.64
C GLU A 15 -2.25 0.97 -13.67
N ASN A 16 -1.59 0.19 -12.82
CA ASN A 16 -1.83 -1.23 -12.75
C ASN A 16 -3.21 -1.58 -12.18
N ILE A 17 -3.67 -0.91 -11.12
CA ILE A 17 -5.02 -1.15 -10.59
C ILE A 17 -6.09 -0.70 -11.60
N PHE A 18 -5.87 0.41 -12.31
CA PHE A 18 -6.75 0.90 -13.38
C PHE A 18 -6.79 0.01 -14.62
N LYS A 19 -5.87 -0.95 -14.78
CA LYS A 19 -5.90 -1.96 -15.85
C LYS A 19 -6.75 -3.18 -15.51
N THR A 20 -7.23 -3.29 -14.27
CA THR A 20 -8.06 -4.43 -13.85
C THR A 20 -9.53 -4.16 -14.13
N ASN A 21 -10.22 -5.11 -14.76
CA ASN A 21 -11.65 -4.97 -15.09
C ASN A 21 -12.51 -4.67 -13.87
N THR A 22 -12.22 -5.34 -12.74
CA THR A 22 -12.95 -5.12 -11.47
C THR A 22 -12.86 -3.66 -11.01
N PHE A 23 -11.65 -3.09 -10.96
CA PHE A 23 -11.48 -1.71 -10.53
C PHE A 23 -12.09 -0.73 -11.54
N GLN A 24 -11.93 -0.95 -12.84
CA GLN A 24 -12.54 -0.11 -13.89
C GLN A 24 -14.06 -0.04 -13.76
N ASN A 25 -14.71 -1.18 -13.56
CA ASN A 25 -16.17 -1.26 -13.40
C ASN A 25 -16.62 -0.55 -12.11
N CYS A 26 -15.93 -0.77 -10.99
CA CYS A 26 -16.22 -0.09 -9.74
C CYS A 26 -15.97 1.43 -9.83
N TRP A 27 -14.91 1.85 -10.53
CA TRP A 27 -14.50 3.24 -10.66
C TRP A 27 -15.56 4.13 -11.32
N GLN A 28 -16.36 3.57 -12.24
CA GLN A 28 -17.48 4.28 -12.87
C GLN A 28 -18.51 4.80 -11.85
N THR A 29 -18.64 4.13 -10.70
CA THR A 29 -19.50 4.56 -9.59
C THR A 29 -18.70 5.31 -8.52
N TRP A 30 -17.48 4.85 -8.20
CA TRP A 30 -16.67 5.43 -7.14
C TRP A 30 -16.18 6.84 -7.47
N GLN A 31 -15.79 7.12 -8.72
CA GLN A 31 -15.24 8.42 -9.08
C GLN A 31 -16.26 9.57 -8.94
N PRO A 32 -17.52 9.43 -9.39
CA PRO A 32 -18.56 10.42 -9.09
C PRO A 32 -18.79 10.60 -7.59
N GLU A 33 -18.82 9.51 -6.81
CA GLU A 33 -19.03 9.58 -5.35
C GLU A 33 -17.85 10.25 -4.63
N ILE A 34 -16.62 9.92 -5.01
CA ILE A 34 -15.40 10.58 -4.51
C ILE A 34 -15.44 12.07 -4.85
N THR A 35 -15.76 12.43 -6.09
CA THR A 35 -15.87 13.83 -6.52
C THR A 35 -16.93 14.58 -5.72
N ARG A 36 -18.09 13.94 -5.46
CA ARG A 36 -19.15 14.49 -4.63
C ARG A 36 -18.70 14.71 -3.18
N LEU A 37 -17.94 13.77 -2.61
CA LEU A 37 -17.41 13.86 -1.24
C LEU A 37 -16.31 14.92 -1.10
N LEU A 38 -15.46 15.06 -2.11
CA LEU A 38 -14.43 16.11 -2.16
C LEU A 38 -15.06 17.50 -2.31
N GLY A 39 -16.11 17.60 -3.14
CA GLY A 39 -16.74 18.87 -3.50
C GLY A 39 -15.90 19.70 -4.47
N ASN A 40 -16.41 20.87 -4.85
CA ASN A 40 -15.68 21.80 -5.70
C ASN A 40 -14.53 22.44 -4.91
N ASN A 41 -13.36 22.59 -5.55
CA ASN A 41 -12.17 23.23 -4.94
C ASN A 41 -11.75 22.61 -3.60
N TYR A 42 -11.68 21.28 -3.56
CA TYR A 42 -11.28 20.53 -2.36
C TYR A 42 -9.87 20.89 -1.88
N SER A 43 -9.63 20.79 -0.57
CA SER A 43 -8.30 20.97 0.03
C SER A 43 -7.66 19.63 0.36
N GLU A 44 -6.41 19.66 0.85
CA GLU A 44 -5.71 18.46 1.30
C GLU A 44 -6.46 17.71 2.40
N ASN A 45 -7.22 18.40 3.24
CA ASN A 45 -7.97 17.76 4.33
C ASN A 45 -9.16 16.95 3.78
N GLN A 46 -9.79 17.38 2.68
CA GLN A 46 -10.88 16.63 2.06
C GLN A 46 -10.36 15.33 1.47
N ILE A 47 -9.19 15.34 0.83
CA ILE A 47 -8.50 14.13 0.37
C ILE A 47 -8.20 13.19 1.54
N ILE A 48 -7.56 13.70 2.61
CA ILE A 48 -7.22 12.88 3.79
C ILE A 48 -8.49 12.33 4.46
N ASN A 49 -9.57 13.10 4.51
CA ASN A 49 -10.82 12.67 5.15
C ASN A 49 -11.60 11.65 4.32
N LEU A 50 -11.22 11.36 3.06
CA LEU A 50 -11.77 10.22 2.32
C LEU A 50 -11.52 8.90 3.07
N GLY A 51 -10.45 8.80 3.87
CA GLY A 51 -10.15 7.63 4.69
C GLY A 51 -11.29 7.22 5.64
N ASP A 52 -12.08 8.19 6.10
CA ASP A 52 -13.27 7.93 6.95
C ASP A 52 -14.47 7.41 6.15
N ARG A 53 -14.43 7.50 4.81
CA ARG A 53 -15.57 7.24 3.91
C ARG A 53 -15.30 6.14 2.89
N LEU A 54 -14.12 5.52 2.89
CA LEU A 54 -13.77 4.46 1.93
C LEU A 54 -14.73 3.28 1.99
N SER A 55 -15.27 2.94 3.16
CA SER A 55 -16.27 1.87 3.28
C SER A 55 -17.57 2.20 2.55
N ASP A 56 -18.00 3.47 2.60
CA ASP A 56 -19.22 3.91 1.93
C ASP A 56 -19.01 3.93 0.41
N ILE A 57 -17.87 4.45 -0.04
CA ILE A 57 -17.45 4.42 -1.45
C ILE A 57 -17.44 2.98 -1.94
N PHE A 58 -16.75 2.07 -1.24
CA PHE A 58 -16.68 0.66 -1.61
C PHE A 58 -18.07 0.00 -1.70
N LYS A 59 -18.95 0.28 -0.72
CA LYS A 59 -20.30 -0.29 -0.66
C LYS A 59 -21.24 0.26 -1.73
N SER A 60 -20.95 1.40 -2.35
CA SER A 60 -21.77 1.97 -3.44
C SER A 60 -21.87 1.06 -4.68
N THR A 61 -20.96 0.09 -4.82
CA THR A 61 -20.96 -0.93 -5.88
C THR A 61 -21.35 -2.33 -5.41
N GLY A 62 -21.75 -2.49 -4.14
CA GLY A 62 -22.11 -3.79 -3.56
C GLY A 62 -23.52 -4.23 -3.94
N GLY A 63 -23.66 -5.35 -4.67
CA GLY A 63 -24.93 -6.04 -4.90
C GLY A 63 -25.32 -6.95 -3.73
N GLY A 64 -26.62 -7.24 -3.57
CA GLY A 64 -27.17 -8.05 -2.47
C GLY A 64 -26.88 -9.56 -2.50
N GLY A 65 -25.98 -10.03 -3.37
CA GLY A 65 -25.61 -11.43 -3.55
C GLY A 65 -24.39 -11.84 -2.73
N ARG A 66 -24.37 -13.08 -2.24
CA ARG A 66 -23.24 -13.72 -1.53
C ARG A 66 -22.66 -14.88 -2.37
N GLY A 67 -22.38 -14.65 -3.65
CA GLY A 67 -21.69 -15.63 -4.50
C GLY A 67 -20.18 -15.68 -4.23
N GLN A 68 -19.56 -16.85 -4.37
CA GLN A 68 -18.10 -17.02 -4.17
C GLN A 68 -17.27 -16.16 -5.15
N GLY A 69 -17.75 -15.96 -6.38
CA GLY A 69 -17.12 -15.05 -7.36
C GLY A 69 -17.23 -13.56 -6.98
N GLU A 70 -18.32 -13.17 -6.33
CA GLU A 70 -18.56 -11.80 -5.85
C GLU A 70 -17.65 -11.47 -4.64
N LEU A 71 -17.37 -12.46 -3.78
CA LEU A 71 -16.46 -12.32 -2.64
C LEU A 71 -15.01 -12.05 -3.08
N SER A 72 -14.50 -12.79 -4.07
CA SER A 72 -13.14 -12.61 -4.60
C SER A 72 -12.99 -11.28 -5.34
N ALA A 73 -13.99 -10.92 -6.16
CA ALA A 73 -14.03 -9.61 -6.82
C ALA A 73 -14.08 -8.46 -5.80
N GLY A 74 -14.85 -8.61 -4.71
CA GLY A 74 -14.92 -7.63 -3.62
C GLY A 74 -13.59 -7.44 -2.90
N GLY A 75 -12.83 -8.51 -2.66
CA GLY A 75 -11.47 -8.44 -2.10
C GLY A 75 -10.54 -7.60 -2.99
N ILE A 76 -10.44 -7.97 -4.27
CA ILE A 76 -9.60 -7.26 -5.26
C ILE A 76 -9.98 -5.79 -5.36
N ALA A 77 -11.28 -5.48 -5.36
CA ALA A 77 -11.80 -4.12 -5.41
C ALA A 77 -11.40 -3.32 -4.16
N TRP A 78 -11.55 -3.90 -2.97
CA TRP A 78 -11.20 -3.25 -1.69
C TRP A 78 -9.70 -2.96 -1.60
N GLU A 79 -8.86 -3.95 -1.91
CA GLU A 79 -7.40 -3.80 -1.97
C GLU A 79 -6.99 -2.66 -2.92
N SER A 80 -7.63 -2.60 -4.08
CA SER A 80 -7.31 -1.58 -5.10
C SER A 80 -7.72 -0.18 -4.65
N LEU A 81 -8.87 -0.04 -3.97
CA LEU A 81 -9.31 1.24 -3.40
C LEU A 81 -8.38 1.72 -2.28
N VAL A 82 -7.95 0.81 -1.39
CA VAL A 82 -6.97 1.11 -0.33
C VAL A 82 -5.63 1.52 -0.93
N CYS A 83 -5.13 0.78 -1.93
CA CYS A 83 -3.89 1.08 -2.64
C CYS A 83 -3.96 2.46 -3.33
N TRP A 84 -5.08 2.77 -3.98
CA TRP A 84 -5.32 4.08 -4.60
C TRP A 84 -5.27 5.21 -3.58
N TYR A 85 -6.02 5.08 -2.48
CA TYR A 85 -6.13 6.10 -1.44
C TYR A 85 -4.77 6.40 -0.77
N ILE A 86 -4.03 5.36 -0.38
CA ILE A 86 -2.72 5.55 0.27
C ILE A 86 -1.77 6.29 -0.67
N ASN A 87 -1.69 5.89 -1.94
CA ASN A 87 -0.84 6.56 -2.92
C ASN A 87 -1.27 8.00 -3.18
N LEU A 88 -2.58 8.30 -3.22
CA LEU A 88 -3.10 9.66 -3.39
C LEU A 88 -2.69 10.57 -2.21
N CYS A 89 -2.82 10.09 -0.98
CA CYS A 89 -2.39 10.86 0.19
C CYS A 89 -0.87 11.00 0.26
N CYS A 90 -0.12 10.02 -0.24
CA CYS A 90 1.34 10.01 -0.19
C CYS A 90 2.01 10.62 -1.43
N VAL A 91 1.29 11.36 -2.28
CA VAL A 91 1.90 12.02 -3.45
C VAL A 91 3.04 12.93 -3.02
N GLY A 92 4.13 12.94 -3.79
CA GLY A 92 5.30 13.78 -3.53
C GLY A 92 6.22 13.26 -2.42
N SER A 93 5.81 12.25 -1.67
CA SER A 93 6.60 11.60 -0.62
C SER A 93 7.46 10.43 -1.16
N ARG A 94 8.29 9.84 -0.29
CA ARG A 94 9.01 8.59 -0.53
C ARG A 94 8.18 7.33 -0.22
N ILE A 95 6.88 7.48 0.08
CA ILE A 95 5.99 6.38 0.45
C ILE A 95 5.20 5.94 -0.78
N VAL A 96 5.23 4.65 -1.08
CA VAL A 96 4.49 4.06 -2.21
C VAL A 96 3.78 2.80 -1.76
N ALA A 97 2.49 2.68 -2.12
CA ALA A 97 1.72 1.45 -1.94
C ALA A 97 1.69 0.67 -3.26
N ILE A 98 2.04 -0.62 -3.21
CA ILE A 98 2.13 -1.49 -4.39
C ILE A 98 1.30 -2.74 -4.15
N LYS A 99 0.26 -2.94 -4.95
CA LYS A 99 -0.57 -4.16 -4.93
C LYS A 99 0.06 -5.30 -5.72
N LYS A 100 0.71 -5.00 -6.85
CA LYS A 100 1.26 -6.02 -7.74
C LYS A 100 2.68 -6.39 -7.31
N MET A 101 2.85 -7.60 -6.76
CA MET A 101 4.14 -8.11 -6.28
C MET A 101 5.27 -8.01 -7.33
N SER A 102 4.97 -8.19 -8.62
CA SER A 102 5.98 -8.08 -9.68
C SER A 102 6.56 -6.66 -9.86
N LEU A 103 5.95 -5.63 -9.26
CA LEU A 103 6.47 -4.27 -9.24
C LEU A 103 7.32 -3.99 -8.00
N VAL A 104 7.25 -4.81 -6.94
CA VAL A 104 8.08 -4.62 -5.76
C VAL A 104 9.55 -4.92 -6.12
N PRO A 105 10.55 -4.13 -5.71
CA PRO A 105 11.96 -4.44 -5.96
C PRO A 105 12.36 -5.82 -5.44
N LYS A 106 13.24 -6.52 -6.14
CA LYS A 106 13.50 -7.94 -5.90
C LYS A 106 14.02 -8.25 -4.49
N SER A 107 14.89 -7.42 -3.94
CA SER A 107 15.40 -7.57 -2.56
C SER A 107 14.28 -7.50 -1.52
N ILE A 108 13.28 -6.62 -1.73
CA ILE A 108 12.11 -6.49 -0.87
C ILE A 108 11.17 -7.69 -1.04
N GLN A 109 10.91 -8.14 -2.27
CA GLN A 109 10.14 -9.37 -2.50
C GLN A 109 10.77 -10.56 -1.78
N ASP A 110 12.09 -10.70 -1.89
CA ASP A 110 12.83 -11.78 -1.28
C ASP A 110 12.78 -11.69 0.25
N ALA A 111 12.86 -10.48 0.82
CA ALA A 111 12.77 -10.26 2.27
C ALA A 111 11.42 -10.66 2.87
N ILE A 112 10.32 -10.34 2.20
CA ILE A 112 8.95 -10.62 2.70
C ILE A 112 8.46 -12.02 2.33
N THR A 113 9.25 -12.81 1.60
CA THR A 113 8.87 -14.16 1.22
C THR A 113 8.85 -15.06 2.46
N VAL A 114 7.75 -15.79 2.65
CA VAL A 114 7.67 -16.87 3.65
C VAL A 114 7.88 -18.21 2.96
N ASN A 115 8.81 -19.01 3.48
CA ASN A 115 9.11 -20.32 2.94
C ASN A 115 8.53 -21.41 3.83
N TYR A 116 7.88 -22.41 3.22
CA TYR A 116 7.42 -23.64 3.83
C TYR A 116 8.27 -24.79 3.29
N GLY A 117 9.38 -25.10 3.97
CA GLY A 117 10.43 -25.95 3.42
C GLY A 117 10.95 -25.37 2.11
N ASN A 118 10.74 -26.10 1.00
CA ASN A 118 11.18 -25.68 -0.33
C ASN A 118 10.14 -24.86 -1.11
N PHE A 119 8.95 -24.63 -0.54
CA PHE A 119 7.90 -23.85 -1.17
C PHE A 119 7.96 -22.39 -0.73
N ALA A 120 8.26 -21.49 -1.67
CA ALA A 120 8.27 -20.05 -1.43
C ALA A 120 6.87 -19.46 -1.68
N CYS A 121 6.35 -18.74 -0.68
CA CYS A 121 5.04 -18.10 -0.73
C CYS A 121 5.19 -16.58 -0.59
N ASN A 122 4.65 -15.84 -1.56
CA ASN A 122 4.56 -14.38 -1.58
C ASN A 122 3.13 -13.89 -1.87
N THR A 123 2.16 -14.79 -1.84
CA THR A 123 0.75 -14.49 -2.16
C THR A 123 -0.01 -13.86 -1.00
N GLU A 124 0.62 -13.72 0.18
CA GLU A 124 -0.09 -13.25 1.36
C GLU A 124 -0.23 -11.73 1.44
N SER A 125 0.75 -11.00 0.94
CA SER A 125 0.72 -9.55 1.00
C SER A 125 -0.24 -9.00 -0.05
N ASP A 126 -1.37 -8.45 0.39
CA ASP A 126 -2.31 -7.79 -0.52
C ASP A 126 -1.71 -6.47 -1.05
N ILE A 127 -1.09 -5.68 -0.17
CA ILE A 127 -0.40 -4.44 -0.51
C ILE A 127 0.94 -4.39 0.22
N THR A 128 2.01 -4.11 -0.52
CA THR A 128 3.33 -3.78 0.01
C THR A 128 3.52 -2.27 0.02
N ILE A 129 3.73 -1.70 1.20
CA ILE A 129 4.19 -0.33 1.39
C ILE A 129 5.71 -0.32 1.37
N ILE A 130 6.27 0.59 0.59
CA ILE A 130 7.70 0.84 0.54
C ILE A 130 7.93 2.30 0.90
N ILE A 131 8.73 2.54 1.94
CA ILE A 131 9.32 3.85 2.17
C ILE A 131 10.75 3.79 1.67
N PHE A 132 10.98 4.44 0.52
CA PHE A 132 12.30 4.49 -0.09
C PHE A 132 13.27 5.27 0.80
N PRO A 133 14.58 4.93 0.87
CA PRO A 133 15.55 5.65 1.68
C PRO A 133 15.61 7.15 1.37
N ASN A 134 16.01 7.96 2.35
CA ASN A 134 16.26 9.39 2.13
C ASN A 134 17.66 9.65 1.53
N LEU A 135 17.94 9.01 0.39
CA LEU A 135 19.20 9.14 -0.35
C LEU A 135 18.98 9.98 -1.63
N PRO A 136 20.04 10.60 -2.18
CA PRO A 136 19.93 11.46 -3.36
C PRO A 136 19.23 10.78 -4.55
N GLU A 137 19.50 9.51 -4.81
CA GLU A 137 18.96 8.77 -5.95
C GLU A 137 17.43 8.63 -5.91
N TYR A 138 16.82 8.60 -4.72
CA TYR A 138 15.37 8.50 -4.56
C TYR A 138 14.65 9.86 -4.52
N ASN A 139 15.42 10.95 -4.50
CA ASN A 139 14.90 12.32 -4.43
C ASN A 139 15.27 13.17 -5.66
N THR A 140 16.13 12.65 -6.53
CA THR A 140 16.56 13.31 -7.76
C THR A 140 15.60 12.97 -8.90
N ASP A 141 15.36 13.95 -9.77
CA ASP A 141 14.60 13.76 -11.00
C ASP A 141 15.28 12.71 -11.91
N LEU A 142 14.49 11.81 -12.50
CA LEU A 142 15.02 10.69 -13.27
C LEU A 142 15.89 11.11 -14.46
N ALA A 143 15.64 12.29 -15.03
CA ALA A 143 16.45 12.84 -16.12
C ALA A 143 17.86 13.21 -15.66
N GLN A 144 18.02 13.53 -14.37
CA GLN A 144 19.29 13.94 -13.75
C GLN A 144 20.02 12.77 -13.08
N LEU A 145 19.36 11.61 -12.98
CA LEU A 145 19.91 10.46 -12.29
C LEU A 145 21.14 9.88 -13.02
N ASN A 146 22.23 9.71 -12.27
CA ASN A 146 23.45 9.09 -12.76
C ASN A 146 23.89 7.99 -11.79
N VAL A 147 23.44 6.76 -12.04
CA VAL A 147 23.80 5.58 -11.24
C VAL A 147 24.73 4.70 -12.06
N LEU A 148 25.84 4.29 -11.46
CA LEU A 148 26.80 3.36 -12.02
C LEU A 148 26.65 2.02 -11.31
N ASP A 149 26.83 0.93 -12.05
CA ASP A 149 26.96 -0.40 -11.48
C ASP A 149 28.35 -0.61 -10.84
N ASN A 150 28.59 -1.81 -10.31
CA ASN A 150 29.86 -2.15 -9.65
C ASN A 150 31.08 -2.14 -10.60
N ASN A 151 30.86 -2.14 -11.92
CA ASN A 151 31.90 -2.06 -12.94
C ASN A 151 32.07 -0.63 -13.49
N GLY A 152 31.37 0.35 -12.92
CA GLY A 152 31.37 1.74 -13.39
C GLY A 152 30.52 1.98 -14.63
N VAL A 153 29.67 1.03 -15.05
CA VAL A 153 28.78 1.16 -16.21
C VAL A 153 27.50 1.85 -15.78
N ARG A 154 27.07 2.87 -16.54
CA ARG A 154 25.84 3.60 -16.26
C ARG A 154 24.61 2.71 -16.43
N ILE A 155 23.77 2.66 -15.41
CA ILE A 155 22.44 2.05 -15.46
C ILE A 155 21.43 3.13 -15.85
N PRO A 156 20.79 3.08 -17.03
CA PRO A 156 19.85 4.11 -17.46
C PRO A 156 18.58 4.07 -16.61
N SER A 157 18.03 5.24 -16.26
CA SER A 157 16.75 5.38 -15.55
C SER A 157 15.54 5.04 -16.42
N ILE A 158 15.64 5.26 -17.72
CA ILE A 158 14.59 5.00 -18.71
C ILE A 158 15.13 4.10 -19.84
N ILE A 159 14.38 3.06 -20.18
CA ILE A 159 14.63 2.20 -21.34
C ILE A 159 13.35 2.15 -22.17
N ARG A 160 13.43 2.47 -23.47
CA ARG A 160 12.28 2.48 -24.40
C ARG A 160 11.07 3.25 -23.84
N ASN A 161 11.32 4.46 -23.33
CA ASN A 161 10.33 5.35 -22.71
C ASN A 161 9.60 4.78 -21.49
N LYS A 162 10.18 3.78 -20.82
CA LYS A 162 9.66 3.19 -19.60
C LYS A 162 10.70 3.23 -18.50
N PHE A 163 10.24 3.40 -17.26
CA PHE A 163 11.09 3.29 -16.09
C PHE A 163 11.82 1.94 -16.04
N ASN A 164 13.13 1.99 -15.86
CA ASN A 164 13.97 0.81 -15.81
C ASN A 164 13.90 0.15 -14.42
N ILE A 165 13.14 -0.94 -14.29
CA ILE A 165 13.00 -1.68 -13.03
C ILE A 165 14.36 -2.24 -12.54
N GLU A 166 15.30 -2.54 -13.43
CA GLU A 166 16.61 -3.07 -13.02
C GLU A 166 17.46 -2.03 -12.27
N LEU A 167 17.33 -0.74 -12.62
CA LEU A 167 17.93 0.33 -11.82
C LEU A 167 17.40 0.27 -10.38
N SER A 168 16.10 0.11 -10.21
CA SER A 168 15.51 0.03 -8.87
C SER A 168 15.90 -1.25 -8.14
N ASN A 169 16.02 -2.39 -8.84
CA ASN A 169 16.49 -3.63 -8.22
C ASN A 169 17.93 -3.47 -7.71
N TYR A 170 18.80 -2.84 -8.51
CA TYR A 170 20.19 -2.57 -8.12
C TYR A 170 20.26 -1.68 -6.87
N LEU A 171 19.57 -0.53 -6.89
CA LEU A 171 19.56 0.38 -5.73
C LEU A 171 18.91 -0.26 -4.50
N ALA A 172 17.80 -0.98 -4.66
CA ALA A 172 17.13 -1.65 -3.54
C ALA A 172 17.96 -2.80 -2.95
N ALA A 173 18.86 -3.41 -3.72
CA ALA A 173 19.83 -4.37 -3.19
C ALA A 173 20.94 -3.68 -2.39
N ARG A 174 21.49 -2.58 -2.94
CA ARG A 174 22.55 -1.77 -2.31
C ARG A 174 22.09 -1.16 -0.97
N ASP A 175 20.90 -0.56 -0.98
CA ASP A 175 20.41 0.27 0.11
C ASP A 175 19.37 -0.44 1.00
N PHE A 176 19.27 -1.77 0.89
CA PHE A 176 18.19 -2.57 1.50
C PHE A 176 17.94 -2.24 2.98
N HIS A 177 19.02 -2.06 3.75
CA HIS A 177 18.98 -1.78 5.19
C HIS A 177 18.36 -0.43 5.57
N GLN A 178 18.15 0.47 4.60
CA GLN A 178 17.53 1.78 4.83
C GLN A 178 16.06 1.83 4.39
N PHE A 179 15.54 0.74 3.81
CA PHE A 179 14.13 0.65 3.45
C PHE A 179 13.28 0.38 4.68
N GLU A 180 12.13 1.04 4.75
CA GLU A 180 11.05 0.64 5.65
C GLU A 180 9.98 -0.06 4.83
N ILE A 181 9.52 -1.21 5.32
CA ILE A 181 8.63 -2.11 4.61
C ILE A 181 7.35 -2.27 5.41
N GLY A 182 6.20 -2.02 4.80
CA GLY A 182 4.90 -2.31 5.39
C GLY A 182 4.17 -3.37 4.58
N ILE A 183 3.52 -4.31 5.24
CA ILE A 183 2.52 -5.18 4.61
C ILE A 183 1.16 -4.78 5.13
N ILE A 184 0.20 -4.63 4.21
CA ILE A 184 -1.20 -4.40 4.57
C ILE A 184 -2.01 -5.59 4.08
N GLN A 185 -2.65 -6.27 5.03
CA GLN A 185 -3.70 -7.23 4.72
C GLN A 185 -5.05 -6.51 4.62
N CYS A 186 -5.73 -6.70 3.50
CA CYS A 186 -7.06 -6.22 3.25
C CYS A 186 -8.08 -7.36 3.34
N LYS A 187 -9.18 -7.18 4.09
CA LYS A 187 -10.31 -8.13 4.08
C LYS A 187 -11.64 -7.42 4.06
N THR A 188 -12.59 -7.98 3.32
CA THR A 188 -13.96 -7.46 3.21
C THR A 188 -14.91 -7.92 4.32
N ASN A 189 -14.51 -8.89 5.14
CA ASN A 189 -15.25 -9.34 6.33
C ASN A 189 -14.25 -9.48 7.49
N TRP A 190 -14.55 -8.85 8.62
CA TRP A 190 -13.69 -8.85 9.80
C TRP A 190 -13.83 -10.15 10.63
N ASN A 191 -15.05 -10.61 10.91
CA ASN A 191 -15.34 -11.66 11.91
C ASN A 191 -14.56 -12.96 11.66
N ASP A 192 -14.61 -13.45 10.42
CA ASP A 192 -14.04 -14.75 10.08
C ASP A 192 -12.56 -14.64 9.70
N ASN A 193 -12.09 -13.44 9.32
CA ASN A 193 -10.77 -13.28 8.73
C ASN A 193 -9.74 -12.62 9.65
N ALA A 194 -10.11 -12.07 10.82
CA ALA A 194 -9.15 -11.44 11.74
C ALA A 194 -8.04 -12.38 12.26
N GLN A 195 -8.23 -13.70 12.16
CA GLN A 195 -7.20 -14.68 12.52
C GLN A 195 -6.01 -14.67 11.57
N VAL A 196 -6.28 -14.44 10.28
CA VAL A 196 -5.26 -14.43 9.22
C VAL A 196 -4.21 -13.34 9.45
N PRO A 197 -4.56 -12.04 9.57
CA PRO A 197 -3.56 -10.99 9.81
C PRO A 197 -2.84 -11.18 11.15
N MET A 198 -3.52 -11.67 12.19
CA MET A 198 -2.88 -12.01 13.48
C MET A 198 -1.80 -13.08 13.29
N LEU A 199 -2.12 -14.17 12.60
CA LEU A 199 -1.18 -15.27 12.36
C LEU A 199 0.05 -14.79 11.59
N TRP A 200 -0.15 -13.97 10.56
CA TRP A 200 0.95 -13.49 9.74
C TRP A 200 1.84 -12.49 10.45
N ASP A 201 1.27 -11.55 11.20
CA ASP A 201 2.08 -10.67 12.04
C ASP A 201 2.91 -11.47 13.07
N MET A 202 2.36 -12.56 13.62
CA MET A 202 3.12 -13.48 14.48
C MET A 202 4.25 -14.19 13.72
N ILE A 203 4.00 -14.69 12.51
CA ILE A 203 5.02 -15.34 11.67
C ILE A 203 6.16 -14.35 11.38
N TYR A 204 5.81 -13.14 10.91
CA TYR A 204 6.79 -12.08 10.62
C TYR A 204 7.59 -11.66 11.84
N SER A 205 6.91 -11.42 12.96
CA SER A 205 7.54 -11.03 14.22
C SER A 205 8.47 -12.11 14.78
N ALA A 206 8.13 -13.39 14.59
CA ALA A 206 8.97 -14.51 15.03
C ALA A 206 10.19 -14.78 14.14
N GLY A 207 10.29 -14.15 12.96
CA GLY A 207 11.31 -14.54 11.96
C GLY A 207 11.08 -15.93 11.38
N GLY A 208 9.83 -16.42 11.42
CA GLY A 208 9.45 -17.79 11.10
C GLY A 208 9.58 -18.76 12.28
N PHE A 209 9.28 -20.03 12.02
CA PHE A 209 9.37 -21.13 12.99
C PHE A 209 10.32 -22.21 12.47
N ARG A 210 11.61 -22.07 12.78
CA ARG A 210 12.68 -22.94 12.26
C ARG A 210 12.44 -24.43 12.52
N GLY A 211 11.97 -24.79 13.71
CA GLY A 211 11.63 -26.17 14.07
C GLY A 211 10.43 -26.77 13.29
N ARG A 212 9.77 -25.96 12.46
CA ARG A 212 8.66 -26.34 11.58
C ARG A 212 8.95 -26.06 10.10
N ASN A 213 10.20 -25.77 9.76
CA ASN A 213 10.64 -25.39 8.41
C ASN A 213 9.85 -24.20 7.83
N ILE A 214 9.39 -23.28 8.69
CA ILE A 214 8.80 -22.01 8.26
C ILE A 214 9.87 -20.94 8.46
N THR A 215 10.31 -20.30 7.38
CA THR A 215 11.33 -19.24 7.44
C THR A 215 10.87 -18.00 6.69
N ILE A 216 11.50 -16.87 6.99
CA ILE A 216 11.25 -15.61 6.30
C ILE A 216 12.52 -15.15 5.63
N GLY A 217 12.36 -14.58 4.45
CA GLY A 217 13.48 -14.12 3.65
C GLY A 217 14.03 -15.21 2.76
N ARG A 218 14.76 -14.79 1.73
CA ARG A 218 15.52 -15.67 0.83
C ARG A 218 16.63 -14.86 0.18
N ASN A 219 17.58 -15.53 -0.45
CA ASN A 219 18.67 -14.90 -1.20
C ASN A 219 19.47 -13.84 -0.38
N GLY A 220 19.60 -14.05 0.93
CA GLY A 220 20.31 -13.13 1.84
C GLY A 220 19.49 -11.93 2.31
N TYR A 221 18.25 -11.77 1.85
CA TYR A 221 17.34 -10.71 2.30
C TYR A 221 16.33 -11.23 3.29
N ASN A 222 16.05 -10.43 4.31
CA ASN A 222 15.10 -10.73 5.36
C ASN A 222 14.59 -9.40 5.94
N ILE A 223 13.31 -9.32 6.33
CA ILE A 223 12.69 -8.12 6.91
C ILE A 223 13.41 -7.57 8.15
N GLN A 224 14.08 -8.41 8.93
CA GLN A 224 14.88 -8.01 10.09
C GLN A 224 16.14 -7.22 9.70
N ASN A 225 16.57 -7.30 8.44
CA ASN A 225 17.70 -6.54 7.92
C ASN A 225 17.29 -5.21 7.28
N ALA A 226 15.99 -4.93 7.17
CA ALA A 226 15.47 -3.64 6.72
C ALA A 226 15.47 -2.63 7.89
N GLN A 227 15.29 -1.34 7.61
CA GLN A 227 15.25 -0.29 8.64
C GLN A 227 14.09 -0.51 9.62
N SER A 228 12.92 -0.88 9.09
CA SER A 228 11.75 -1.24 9.87
C SER A 228 10.81 -2.13 9.07
N PHE A 229 10.00 -2.92 9.78
CA PHE A 229 8.92 -3.72 9.20
C PHE A 229 7.63 -3.52 9.99
N THR A 230 6.50 -3.39 9.30
CA THR A 230 5.17 -3.33 9.93
C THR A 230 4.17 -4.22 9.21
N TYR A 231 3.23 -4.77 9.95
CA TYR A 231 2.09 -5.51 9.42
C TYR A 231 0.79 -4.85 9.87
N SER A 232 0.00 -4.36 8.92
CA SER A 232 -1.27 -3.69 9.19
C SER A 232 -2.44 -4.52 8.67
N PHE A 233 -3.61 -4.32 9.30
CA PHE A 233 -4.87 -4.85 8.82
C PHE A 233 -5.80 -3.71 8.44
N VAL A 234 -6.41 -3.79 7.25
CA VAL A 234 -7.36 -2.80 6.74
C VAL A 234 -8.63 -3.50 6.28
N THR A 235 -9.74 -3.26 6.97
CA THR A 235 -11.00 -3.94 6.65
C THR A 235 -12.12 -2.99 6.24
N VAL A 236 -13.07 -3.53 5.50
CA VAL A 236 -14.40 -2.94 5.36
C VAL A 236 -15.39 -3.83 6.10
N PRO A 237 -16.17 -3.32 7.06
CA PRO A 237 -17.18 -4.11 7.74
C PRO A 237 -18.39 -4.30 6.82
N SER A 238 -18.35 -5.29 5.92
CA SER A 238 -19.47 -5.61 5.01
C SER A 238 -20.58 -6.44 5.68
N ASN A 239 -20.32 -6.98 6.87
CA ASN A 239 -21.30 -7.71 7.66
C ASN A 239 -22.44 -6.77 8.06
N GLN A 240 -23.63 -6.99 7.50
CA GLN A 240 -24.82 -6.22 7.85
C GLN A 240 -25.08 -6.27 9.36
N ASN A 241 -25.43 -5.12 9.95
CA ASN A 241 -25.88 -4.98 11.34
C ASN A 241 -24.87 -5.46 12.42
N THR A 242 -23.59 -5.57 12.09
CA THR A 242 -22.56 -5.93 13.09
C THR A 242 -22.01 -4.68 13.76
N VAL A 243 -22.24 -4.55 15.07
CA VAL A 243 -21.57 -3.57 15.91
C VAL A 243 -20.36 -4.24 16.54
N TYR A 244 -19.16 -3.80 16.18
CA TYR A 244 -17.92 -4.30 16.74
C TYR A 244 -17.69 -3.71 18.13
N LYS A 245 -17.49 -4.58 19.13
CA LYS A 245 -17.24 -4.17 20.51
C LYS A 245 -15.74 -4.29 20.85
N PRO A 246 -15.19 -3.41 21.70
CA PRO A 246 -13.78 -3.45 22.12
C PRO A 246 -13.28 -4.78 22.71
N ASP A 247 -14.18 -5.56 23.31
CA ASP A 247 -13.93 -6.86 23.93
C ASP A 247 -14.18 -8.04 22.99
N GLY A 248 -14.69 -7.78 21.77
CA GLY A 248 -14.94 -8.80 20.77
C GLY A 248 -13.66 -9.50 20.33
N VAL A 249 -13.71 -10.82 20.22
CA VAL A 249 -12.55 -11.65 19.83
C VAL A 249 -11.94 -11.21 18.51
N ALA A 250 -12.76 -10.88 17.51
CA ALA A 250 -12.29 -10.39 16.21
C ALA A 250 -11.49 -9.08 16.31
N VAL A 251 -11.86 -8.19 17.25
CA VAL A 251 -11.14 -6.94 17.53
C VAL A 251 -9.83 -7.24 18.26
N LYS A 252 -9.89 -8.06 19.31
CA LYS A 252 -8.70 -8.41 20.12
C LYS A 252 -7.59 -9.06 19.30
N ARG A 253 -7.94 -9.92 18.33
CA ARG A 253 -6.98 -10.58 17.44
C ARG A 253 -6.09 -9.61 16.66
N VAL A 254 -6.62 -8.44 16.29
CA VAL A 254 -5.91 -7.47 15.45
C VAL A 254 -5.47 -6.22 16.21
N THR A 255 -5.74 -6.14 17.52
CA THR A 255 -5.43 -4.95 18.34
C THR A 255 -3.92 -4.67 18.44
N ASN A 256 -3.12 -5.74 18.45
CA ASN A 256 -1.67 -5.66 18.71
C ASN A 256 -0.82 -5.86 17.45
N LEU A 257 -1.41 -5.76 16.25
CA LEU A 257 -0.65 -5.85 15.01
C LEU A 257 0.42 -4.74 14.97
N SER A 258 1.63 -5.08 14.56
CA SER A 258 2.78 -4.16 14.54
C SER A 258 2.53 -2.85 13.79
N GLY A 259 1.80 -2.88 12.67
CA GLY A 259 1.37 -1.70 11.92
C GLY A 259 -0.02 -1.18 12.30
N GLY A 260 -0.78 -1.95 13.08
CA GLY A 260 -2.10 -1.56 13.60
C GLY A 260 -3.30 -2.04 12.78
N ASN A 261 -4.49 -1.78 13.34
CA ASN A 261 -5.78 -2.16 12.78
C ASN A 261 -6.57 -0.93 12.32
N TYR A 262 -6.95 -0.93 11.05
CA TYR A 262 -7.64 0.17 10.40
C TYR A 262 -8.87 -0.28 9.61
N TRP A 263 -9.72 0.68 9.28
CA TRP A 263 -10.87 0.49 8.39
C TRP A 263 -11.20 1.76 7.60
N GLY A 264 -12.11 1.65 6.64
CA GLY A 264 -12.60 2.78 5.86
C GLY A 264 -13.74 3.56 6.53
N GLN A 265 -13.72 3.72 7.86
CA GLN A 265 -14.73 4.40 8.67
C GLN A 265 -14.06 5.33 9.68
N PRO A 266 -14.78 6.30 10.29
CA PRO A 266 -14.24 7.06 11.41
C PRO A 266 -13.75 6.14 12.53
N THR A 267 -12.74 6.59 13.28
CA THR A 267 -12.18 5.84 14.39
C THR A 267 -13.22 5.55 15.45
N VAL A 268 -13.29 4.29 15.86
CA VAL A 268 -14.03 3.87 17.05
C VAL A 268 -13.01 3.38 18.07
N GLN A 269 -12.98 4.06 19.22
CA GLN A 269 -11.99 3.81 20.26
C GLN A 269 -12.00 2.33 20.67
N ASN A 270 -10.80 1.76 20.77
CA ASN A 270 -10.57 0.35 21.12
C ASN A 270 -11.19 -0.67 20.13
N VAL A 271 -11.60 -0.25 18.94
CA VAL A 271 -12.11 -1.11 17.87
C VAL A 271 -11.18 -1.07 16.65
N ALA A 272 -11.22 0.03 15.90
CA ALA A 272 -10.36 0.25 14.73
C ALA A 272 -10.15 1.74 14.51
N LYS A 273 -8.99 2.08 13.95
CA LYS A 273 -8.66 3.44 13.52
C LYS A 273 -9.16 3.68 12.10
N SER A 274 -9.51 4.91 11.78
CA SER A 274 -9.67 5.33 10.39
C SER A 274 -8.37 5.13 9.63
N LEU A 275 -8.46 4.66 8.38
CA LEU A 275 -7.28 4.47 7.54
C LEU A 275 -6.45 5.75 7.40
N LYS A 276 -7.05 6.95 7.52
CA LYS A 276 -6.30 8.20 7.47
C LYS A 276 -5.26 8.36 8.60
N GLU A 277 -5.41 7.63 9.70
CA GLU A 277 -4.43 7.65 10.80
C GLU A 277 -3.18 6.79 10.51
N ILE A 278 -3.18 5.99 9.45
CA ILE A 278 -2.04 5.15 9.09
C ILE A 278 -0.80 6.00 8.75
N PHE A 279 -0.99 7.17 8.15
CA PHE A 279 0.09 8.05 7.73
C PHE A 279 0.90 8.56 8.93
N THR A 280 0.20 8.91 10.01
CA THR A 280 0.84 9.37 11.25
C THR A 280 1.39 8.23 12.10
N ASN A 281 0.84 7.01 12.00
CA ASN A 281 1.31 5.90 12.82
C ASN A 281 2.51 5.19 12.20
N ASN A 282 2.52 5.03 10.88
CA ASN A 282 3.46 4.12 10.20
C ASN A 282 4.35 4.79 9.16
N PHE A 283 3.94 5.92 8.58
CA PHE A 283 4.58 6.43 7.35
C PHE A 283 5.25 7.80 7.51
N GLN A 284 5.35 8.33 8.74
CA GLN A 284 5.86 9.69 8.97
C GLN A 284 7.26 9.90 8.39
N SER A 285 8.15 8.93 8.56
CA SER A 285 9.54 8.98 8.11
C SER A 285 9.72 9.15 6.61
N GLY A 286 8.72 8.79 5.81
CA GLY A 286 8.75 8.90 4.35
C GLY A 286 8.30 10.25 3.79
N SER A 287 7.74 11.13 4.63
CA SER A 287 7.33 12.47 4.23
C SER A 287 8.56 13.34 3.94
N ARG A 288 8.51 14.14 2.86
CA ARG A 288 9.59 15.10 2.55
C ARG A 288 9.36 16.44 3.25
N THR A 289 8.11 16.85 3.36
CA THR A 289 7.71 18.01 4.15
C THR A 289 6.70 17.56 5.22
N THR A 290 5.41 17.80 4.99
CA THR A 290 4.31 17.20 5.75
C THR A 290 3.29 16.65 4.77
N LEU A 291 2.54 15.63 5.18
CA LEU A 291 1.47 15.04 4.37
C LEU A 291 0.54 16.10 3.76
N ARG A 292 0.13 17.09 4.56
CA ARG A 292 -0.78 18.16 4.12
C ARG A 292 -0.14 19.08 3.09
N THR A 293 1.12 19.47 3.31
CA THR A 293 1.87 20.33 2.38
C THR A 293 2.07 19.64 1.03
N ASP A 294 2.47 18.36 1.06
CA ASP A 294 2.74 17.59 -0.16
C ASP A 294 1.45 17.36 -0.98
N ILE A 295 0.33 17.03 -0.33
CA ILE A 295 -0.98 16.90 -1.00
C ILE A 295 -1.41 18.25 -1.58
N ARG A 296 -1.31 19.35 -0.81
CA ARG A 296 -1.73 20.68 -1.28
C ARG A 296 -0.98 21.08 -2.55
N ALA A 297 0.32 20.83 -2.60
CA ALA A 297 1.13 21.08 -3.79
C ALA A 297 0.73 20.19 -4.98
N ALA A 298 0.22 18.98 -4.73
CA ALA A 298 -0.19 18.04 -5.76
C ALA A 298 -1.56 18.34 -6.39
N ILE A 299 -2.49 18.98 -5.66
CA ILE A 299 -3.88 19.20 -6.11
C ILE A 299 -3.97 19.78 -7.54
N PRO A 300 -3.22 20.83 -7.93
CA PRO A 300 -3.29 21.39 -9.29
C PRO A 300 -2.89 20.41 -10.41
N HIS A 301 -2.19 19.33 -10.06
CA HIS A 301 -1.67 18.34 -11.00
C HIS A 301 -2.50 17.05 -11.06
N LEU A 302 -3.49 16.88 -10.17
CA LEU A 302 -4.36 15.68 -10.10
C LEU A 302 -5.36 15.62 -11.25
N THR A 303 -5.78 16.77 -11.78
CA THR A 303 -6.79 16.87 -12.85
C THR A 303 -6.17 17.23 -14.20
N GLY A 304 -6.88 16.94 -15.30
CA GLY A 304 -6.46 17.29 -16.67
C GLY A 304 -5.33 16.39 -17.19
N ASN A 305 -4.65 16.76 -18.29
CA ASN A 305 -3.52 15.98 -18.83
C ASN A 305 -2.18 16.30 -18.12
N ASN A 306 -2.22 16.45 -16.79
CA ASN A 306 -1.07 16.76 -15.95
C ASN A 306 -0.30 15.52 -15.49
N SER A 307 0.82 15.72 -14.79
CA SER A 307 1.73 14.65 -14.33
C SER A 307 1.09 13.64 -13.36
N LEU A 308 0.01 13.99 -12.67
CA LEU A 308 -0.68 13.11 -11.70
C LEU A 308 -2.09 12.72 -12.15
N SER A 309 -2.45 12.97 -13.41
CA SER A 309 -3.76 12.62 -13.98
C SER A 309 -4.09 11.13 -13.92
N TYR A 310 -3.07 10.28 -13.76
CA TYR A 310 -3.22 8.85 -13.61
C TYR A 310 -4.02 8.44 -12.35
N PHE A 311 -4.27 9.35 -11.40
CA PHE A 311 -5.18 9.11 -10.28
C PHE A 311 -6.67 9.10 -10.67
N GLY A 312 -7.01 9.65 -11.84
CA GLY A 312 -8.38 9.64 -12.38
C GLY A 312 -9.36 10.55 -11.65
N LEU A 313 -8.87 11.60 -10.97
CA LEU A 313 -9.66 12.64 -10.31
C LEU A 313 -10.07 13.77 -11.26
#